data_AF-A0A959C8X5-F1
#
_entry.id   AF-A0A959C8X5-F1
#
_cell.length_a   1.000
_cell.length_b   1.000
_cell.length_c   1.000
_cell.angle_alpha   90.00
_cell.angle_beta   90.00
_cell.angle_gamma   90.00
#
_symmetry.space_group_name_H-M   'P 1'
#
loop_
_entity.id
_entity.type
_entity.pdbx_description
1 polymer ?
#
loop_
_entity_poly.entity_id
_entity_poly.type
_entity_poly.pdbx_seq_one_letter_code
_entity_poly.pdbx_strand_id
1 'polypeptide(L)'
;MAIGYSLDLHNYIGTARKQQRLHFLKNYWMERVRELSKIRLYTSMDPRWGCAIGNVGIEGKASEKFAGALFTDWKIHVTTIVWEQVDGIRITPNVYTTTDELDKLVKAIREIAA
;
A
#
# COMPACT_ATOMS: atom_id res chain seq x y z
N MET A 1 19.82 -11.89 21.42
CA MET A 1 18.69 -11.31 22.19
C MET A 1 17.67 -10.51 21.35
N ALA A 2 17.79 -10.40 20.02
CA ALA A 2 16.90 -9.54 19.20
C ALA A 2 15.42 -9.96 19.15
N ILE A 3 15.13 -11.26 19.30
CA ILE A 3 13.76 -11.79 19.24
C ILE A 3 12.92 -11.30 20.44
N GLY A 4 13.50 -11.31 21.65
CA GLY A 4 12.82 -10.85 22.87
C GLY A 4 12.41 -9.37 22.79
N TYR A 5 13.35 -8.49 22.44
CA TYR A 5 13.06 -7.07 22.25
C TYR A 5 12.00 -6.78 21.18
N SER A 6 11.95 -7.59 20.11
CA SER A 6 10.93 -7.45 19.07
C SER A 6 9.53 -7.78 19.60
N LEU A 7 9.43 -8.79 20.48
CA LEU A 7 8.20 -9.16 21.15
C LEU A 7 7.79 -8.09 22.17
N ASP A 8 8.73 -7.56 22.94
CA ASP A 8 8.49 -6.48 23.90
C ASP A 8 7.94 -5.23 23.21
N LEU A 9 8.53 -4.82 22.08
CA LEU A 9 8.03 -3.71 21.28
C LEU A 9 6.62 -4.00 20.72
N HIS A 10 6.38 -5.21 20.24
CA HIS A 10 5.05 -5.61 19.75
C HIS A 10 4.00 -5.49 20.86
N ASN A 11 4.32 -5.99 22.05
CA ASN A 11 3.43 -5.96 23.21
C ASN A 11 3.22 -4.54 23.74
N TYR A 12 4.27 -3.72 23.74
CA TYR A 12 4.21 -2.32 24.15
C TYR A 12 3.28 -1.49 23.25
N ILE A 13 3.36 -1.67 21.93
CA ILE A 13 2.43 -1.01 20.99
C ILE A 13 1.01 -1.56 21.17
N GLY A 14 0.89 -2.88 21.32
CA GLY A 14 -0.36 -3.63 21.40
C GLY A 14 -0.90 -4.02 20.02
N THR A 15 -1.29 -5.29 19.86
CA THR A 15 -1.71 -5.88 18.58
C THR A 15 -2.93 -5.16 17.98
N ALA A 16 -3.95 -4.87 18.81
CA ALA A 16 -5.17 -4.19 18.35
C ALA A 16 -4.88 -2.77 17.82
N ARG A 17 -4.07 -1.99 18.53
CA ARG A 17 -3.66 -0.64 18.11
C ARG A 17 -2.83 -0.69 16.83
N LYS A 18 -1.90 -1.64 16.73
CA LYS A 18 -1.09 -1.86 15.54
C LYS A 18 -1.94 -2.19 14.32
N GLN A 19 -2.90 -3.11 14.46
CA GLN A 19 -3.84 -3.46 13.39
C GLN A 19 -4.67 -2.24 12.95
N GLN A 20 -5.25 -1.49 13.89
CA GLN A 20 -6.06 -0.31 13.59
C GLN A 20 -5.26 0.74 12.81
N ARG A 21 -4.00 1.01 13.21
CA ARG A 21 -3.11 1.94 12.50
C ARG A 21 -2.81 1.47 11.08
N LEU A 22 -2.44 0.21 10.90
CA LEU A 22 -2.10 -0.34 9.58
C LEU A 22 -3.33 -0.37 8.66
N HIS A 23 -4.50 -0.72 9.19
CA HIS A 23 -5.75 -0.70 8.45
C HIS A 23 -6.12 0.73 8.01
N PHE A 24 -5.99 1.71 8.92
CA PHE A 24 -6.16 3.13 8.61
C PHE A 24 -5.22 3.58 7.49
N LEU A 25 -3.92 3.27 7.58
CA LEU A 25 -2.94 3.68 6.58
C LEU A 25 -3.25 3.08 5.21
N LYS A 26 -3.60 1.79 5.16
CA LYS A 26 -4.01 1.10 3.91
C LYS A 26 -5.22 1.79 3.28
N ASN A 27 -6.26 2.07 4.07
CA ASN A 27 -7.46 2.73 3.56
C ASN A 27 -7.20 4.19 3.14
N TYR A 28 -6.37 4.92 3.88
CA TYR A 28 -6.08 6.33 3.65
C TYR A 28 -5.65 6.63 2.21
N TRP A 29 -4.68 5.87 1.69
CA TRP A 29 -4.21 6.07 0.32
C TRP A 29 -5.14 5.41 -0.71
N MET A 30 -5.72 4.24 -0.40
CA MET A 30 -6.63 3.54 -1.30
C MET A 30 -7.89 4.35 -1.63
N GLU A 31 -8.47 5.02 -0.64
CA GLU A 31 -9.62 5.93 -0.81
C GLU A 31 -9.31 7.11 -1.73
N ARG A 32 -8.05 7.56 -1.78
CA ARG A 32 -7.64 8.68 -2.63
C ARG A 32 -7.32 8.27 -4.06
N VAL A 33 -6.97 7.01 -4.31
CA VAL A 33 -6.63 6.54 -5.68
C VAL A 33 -7.78 5.82 -6.36
N ARG A 34 -8.77 5.30 -5.62
CA ARG A 34 -9.97 4.66 -6.19
C ARG A 34 -10.82 5.58 -7.07
N GLU A 35 -10.67 6.88 -6.90
CA GLU A 35 -11.40 7.90 -7.68
C GLU A 35 -10.84 8.05 -9.11
N LEU A 36 -9.66 7.49 -9.39
CA LEU A 36 -9.02 7.56 -10.69
C LEU A 36 -9.60 6.48 -11.60
N SER A 37 -10.10 6.88 -12.78
CA SER A 37 -10.81 5.98 -13.70
C SER A 37 -10.00 4.78 -14.19
N LYS A 38 -8.68 4.94 -14.34
CA LYS A 38 -7.76 3.87 -14.78
C LYS A 38 -7.24 2.99 -13.65
N ILE A 39 -7.60 3.26 -12.39
CA ILE A 39 -7.09 2.50 -11.24
C ILE A 39 -8.03 1.34 -10.92
N ARG A 40 -7.46 0.14 -10.83
CA ARG A 40 -8.16 -1.06 -10.36
C ARG A 40 -7.63 -1.47 -8.99
N LEU A 41 -8.50 -1.49 -7.99
CA LEU A 41 -8.18 -2.04 -6.67
C LEU A 41 -8.51 -3.53 -6.63
N TYR A 42 -7.54 -4.34 -6.24
CA TYR A 42 -7.71 -5.78 -6.04
C TYR A 42 -7.99 -6.15 -4.59
N THR A 43 -7.74 -5.24 -3.65
CA THR A 43 -7.96 -5.45 -2.22
C THR A 43 -9.30 -4.85 -1.79
N SER A 44 -10.05 -5.59 -0.97
CA SER A 44 -11.30 -5.10 -0.38
C SER A 44 -11.07 -3.94 0.60
N MET A 45 -11.96 -2.95 0.53
CA MET A 45 -11.99 -1.83 1.47
C MET A 45 -12.73 -2.16 2.77
N ASP A 46 -13.51 -3.23 2.78
CA ASP A 46 -14.24 -3.69 3.97
C ASP A 46 -13.22 -4.20 5.01
N PRO A 47 -13.26 -3.68 6.25
CA PRO A 47 -12.30 -4.04 7.30
C PRO A 47 -12.31 -5.53 7.68
N ARG A 48 -13.35 -6.28 7.32
CA ARG A 48 -13.42 -7.72 7.56
C ARG A 48 -12.58 -8.54 6.60
N TRP A 49 -12.25 -7.99 5.43
CA TRP A 49 -11.63 -8.72 4.31
C TRP A 49 -10.23 -8.20 3.96
N GLY A 50 -9.57 -7.50 4.87
CA GLY A 50 -8.22 -6.96 4.66
C GLY A 50 -7.55 -6.42 5.93
N CYS A 51 -6.25 -6.12 5.83
CA CYS A 51 -5.47 -5.51 6.91
C CYS A 51 -4.49 -4.46 6.35
N ALA A 52 -3.18 -4.70 6.42
CA ALA A 52 -2.15 -3.72 6.09
C ALA A 52 -1.79 -3.62 4.59
N ILE A 53 -2.08 -4.67 3.82
CA ILE A 53 -1.66 -4.78 2.41
C ILE A 53 -2.78 -4.24 1.53
N GLY A 54 -2.45 -3.36 0.59
CA GLY A 54 -3.32 -2.97 -0.52
C GLY A 54 -2.68 -3.30 -1.86
N ASN A 55 -3.48 -3.81 -2.79
CA ASN A 55 -3.07 -4.14 -4.14
C ASN A 55 -3.82 -3.26 -5.16
N VAL A 56 -3.06 -2.62 -6.03
CA VAL A 56 -3.55 -1.69 -7.05
C VAL A 56 -2.88 -1.94 -8.40
N GLY A 57 -3.67 -1.96 -9.46
CA GLY A 57 -3.22 -1.97 -10.85
C GLY A 57 -3.67 -0.72 -11.60
N ILE A 58 -3.02 -0.45 -12.73
CA ILE A 58 -3.43 0.59 -13.68
C ILE A 58 -3.86 -0.10 -14.97
N GLU A 59 -5.07 0.18 -15.45
CA GLU A 59 -5.57 -0.36 -16.71
C GLU A 59 -4.67 0.05 -17.89
N GLY A 60 -4.28 -0.92 -18.72
CA GLY A 60 -3.39 -0.70 -19.85
C GLY A 60 -1.91 -0.51 -19.50
N LYS A 61 -1.50 -0.65 -18.23
CA LYS A 61 -0.09 -0.54 -17.81
C LYS A 61 0.30 -1.72 -16.92
N ALA A 62 1.28 -2.50 -17.39
CA ALA A 62 1.84 -3.63 -16.63
C ALA A 62 2.41 -3.18 -15.27
N SER A 63 2.23 -4.00 -14.23
CA SER A 63 2.69 -3.68 -12.87
C SER A 63 4.20 -3.42 -12.77
N GLU A 64 5.03 -4.09 -13.57
CA GLU A 64 6.49 -3.86 -13.61
C GLU A 64 6.85 -2.44 -14.03
N LYS A 65 6.21 -1.91 -15.08
CA LYS A 65 6.42 -0.53 -15.52
C LYS A 65 5.93 0.47 -14.49
N PHE A 66 4.83 0.15 -13.82
CA PHE A 66 4.29 0.99 -12.74
C PHE A 66 5.24 1.03 -11.54
N ALA A 67 5.72 -0.12 -11.06
CA ALA A 67 6.71 -0.21 -9.99
C ALA A 67 8.02 0.49 -10.36
N GLY A 68 8.49 0.31 -11.61
CA GLY A 68 9.69 0.96 -12.13
C GLY A 68 9.59 2.49 -12.12
N ALA A 69 8.46 3.05 -12.55
CA ALA A 69 8.22 4.50 -12.52
C ALA A 69 8.17 5.05 -11.08
N LEU A 70 7.46 4.36 -10.18
CA LEU A 70 7.42 4.73 -8.76
C LEU A 70 8.81 4.74 -8.12
N PHE A 71 9.64 3.75 -8.43
CA PHE A 71 10.98 3.68 -7.86
C PHE A 71 11.95 4.69 -8.49
N THR A 72 11.90 4.86 -9.81
CA THR A 72 12.86 5.72 -10.53
C THR A 72 12.61 7.19 -10.22
N ASP A 73 11.36 7.63 -10.35
CA ASP A 73 10.98 9.04 -10.32
C ASP A 73 10.66 9.52 -8.90
N TRP A 74 10.07 8.64 -8.07
CA TRP A 74 9.56 8.99 -6.74
C TRP A 74 10.32 8.34 -5.60
N LYS A 75 11.27 7.43 -5.88
CA LYS A 75 12.00 6.64 -4.88
C LYS A 75 11.08 5.81 -3.97
N ILE A 76 9.92 5.39 -4.49
CA ILE A 76 8.96 4.56 -3.77
C ILE A 76 9.19 3.10 -4.17
N HIS A 77 9.60 2.28 -3.22
CA HIS A 77 9.80 0.84 -3.43
C HIS A 77 8.50 0.07 -3.19
N VAL A 78 8.07 -0.69 -4.19
CA VAL A 78 6.89 -1.56 -4.15
C VAL A 78 7.22 -2.90 -4.78
N THR A 79 6.43 -3.92 -4.48
CA THR A 79 6.59 -5.26 -5.09
C THR A 79 5.43 -5.53 -6.03
N THR A 80 5.72 -5.98 -7.24
CA THR A 80 4.71 -6.39 -8.22
C THR A 80 4.13 -7.76 -7.88
N ILE A 81 2.93 -8.03 -8.40
CA ILE A 81 2.33 -9.36 -8.42
C ILE A 81 1.54 -9.51 -9.71
N VAL A 82 1.84 -10.59 -10.43
CA VAL A 82 1.10 -11.04 -11.61
C VAL A 82 0.65 -12.45 -11.32
N TRP A 83 -0.65 -12.63 -11.08
CA TRP A 83 -1.25 -13.92 -10.78
C TRP A 83 -2.70 -13.95 -11.25
N GLU A 84 -3.06 -14.90 -12.11
CA GLU A 84 -4.40 -15.04 -12.69
C GLU A 84 -4.96 -13.71 -13.24
N GLN A 85 -6.01 -13.16 -12.61
CA GLN A 85 -6.67 -11.92 -13.02
C GLN A 85 -6.10 -10.66 -12.33
N VAL A 86 -5.02 -10.83 -11.55
CA VAL A 86 -4.35 -9.78 -10.79
C VAL A 86 -3.05 -9.42 -11.48
N ASP A 87 -2.95 -8.17 -11.96
CA ASP A 87 -1.70 -7.55 -12.39
C ASP A 87 -1.62 -6.19 -11.69
N GLY A 88 -0.82 -6.12 -10.62
CA GLY A 88 -0.79 -4.95 -9.76
C GLY A 88 0.45 -4.88 -8.88
N ILE A 89 0.56 -3.79 -8.13
CA ILE A 89 1.60 -3.58 -7.12
C ILE A 89 1.01 -3.76 -5.73
N ARG A 90 1.78 -4.40 -4.84
CA ARG A 90 1.46 -4.56 -3.42
C ARG A 90 2.16 -3.47 -2.63
N ILE A 91 1.35 -2.70 -1.90
CA ILE A 91 1.79 -1.61 -1.05
C ILE A 91 1.41 -1.97 0.38
N THR A 92 2.41 -2.00 1.27
CA THR A 92 2.22 -2.32 2.68
C THR A 92 2.87 -1.23 3.53
N PRO A 93 2.09 -0.25 4.00
CA PRO A 93 2.60 0.75 4.93
C PRO A 93 3.11 0.09 6.22
N ASN A 94 4.12 0.70 6.83
CA ASN A 94 4.57 0.33 8.17
C ASN A 94 3.79 1.15 9.21
N VAL A 95 3.82 0.75 10.49
CA VAL A 95 3.25 1.54 11.58
C VAL A 95 3.85 2.95 11.66
N TYR A 96 5.11 3.10 11.24
CA TYR A 96 5.83 4.36 11.20
C TYR A 96 5.54 5.21 9.97
N THR A 97 4.87 4.65 8.95
CA THR A 97 4.52 5.41 7.75
C THR A 97 3.57 6.55 8.12
N THR A 98 3.90 7.74 7.65
CA THR A 98 3.14 8.97 7.87
C THR A 98 2.11 9.18 6.77
N THR A 99 1.09 10.00 7.03
CA THR A 99 0.12 10.39 5.99
C THR A 99 0.78 11.19 4.88
N ASP A 100 1.81 11.99 5.20
CA ASP A 100 2.52 12.81 4.21
C ASP A 100 3.30 11.94 3.20
N GLU A 101 3.90 10.83 3.66
CA GLU A 101 4.50 9.83 2.77
C GLU A 101 3.45 9.15 1.89
N LEU A 102 2.26 8.89 2.44
CA LEU A 102 1.14 8.36 1.66
C LEU A 102 0.59 9.39 0.66
N ASP A 103 0.60 10.68 0.98
CA ASP A 103 0.19 11.73 0.05
C ASP A 103 1.19 11.85 -1.12
N LYS A 104 2.49 11.67 -0.86
CA LYS A 104 3.51 11.53 -1.93
C LYS A 104 3.21 10.32 -2.82
N LEU A 105 2.86 9.17 -2.23
CA LEU A 105 2.44 7.99 -2.99
C LEU A 105 1.19 8.29 -3.84
N VAL A 106 0.16 8.90 -3.27
CA VAL A 106 -1.07 9.25 -3.99
C VAL A 106 -0.76 10.19 -5.16
N LYS A 107 0.09 11.20 -4.95
CA LYS A 107 0.54 12.11 -6.01
C LYS A 107 1.25 11.36 -7.13
N ALA A 108 2.18 10.47 -6.79
CA ALA A 108 2.89 9.65 -7.76
C ALA A 108 1.94 8.78 -8.60
N ILE A 109 0.97 8.12 -7.94
CA ILE A 109 -0.02 7.30 -8.62
C ILE A 109 -0.88 8.16 -9.56
N ARG A 110 -1.30 9.35 -9.15
CA ARG A 110 -2.07 10.29 -9.98
C ARG A 110 -1.31 10.71 -11.23
N GLU A 111 -0.02 11.03 -11.11
CA GLU A 111 0.81 11.42 -12.25
C GLU A 111 1.08 10.25 -13.21
N ILE A 112 1.28 9.03 -12.68
CA ILE A 112 1.54 7.84 -13.50
C ILE A 112 0.26 7.32 -14.19
N ALA A 113 -0.90 7.54 -13.58
CA ALA A 113 -2.21 7.10 -14.09
C ALA A 113 -2.91 8.12 -14.99
N ALA A 114 -2.46 9.39 -15.02
CA ALA A 114 -2.90 10.38 -16.00
C ALA A 114 -2.64 9.87 -17.43
#